data_AF-A0A517LCY2-F1
#
_entry.id   AF-A0A517LCY2-F1
#
_cell.length_a   1.000
_cell.length_b   1.000
_cell.length_c   1.000
_cell.angle_alpha   90.00
_cell.angle_beta   90.00
_cell.angle_gamma   90.00
#
_symmetry.space_group_name_H-M   'P 1'
#
loop_
_entity.id
_entity.type
_entity.pdbx_description
1 polymer ?
#
loop_
_entity_poly.entity_id
_entity_poly.type
_entity_poly.pdbx_seq_one_letter_code
_entity_poly.pdbx_strand_id
1 'polypeptide(L)'
;MPSRTLRTLSYTLRTTASHPTWPFRSTPNLYTTTRNASSSAARRLEGKTVLITGASSGIGRSTAKEFARTASKDLRLILTARRLEKLQELAQEIREEVGEGVRVHNVKLDVSKPAEVSAFVNHLPEEYKGIDVLVNNAGLVKGVDKAPNIKSEDIDTMFSTNVTGLINMTQAILPLFNAHSPPRGDIINIGSIAGREGYPSGSIYCATKAAVRTFTDALRRELIDTRIRVMEIDPGQVETEFSVVRFYGDQEKAKKVYEGCEPLTPEDVAETVVWMAGRRENVVVADVLVFPNHQAAATVMHRKWQ
;
A
#
# COMPACT_ATOMS: atom_id res chain seq x y z
N MET A 1 11.95 20.46 78.14
CA MET A 1 11.85 20.21 76.70
C MET A 1 11.00 21.32 76.08
N PRO A 2 11.58 22.30 75.37
CA PRO A 2 10.82 23.46 74.93
C PRO A 2 10.50 23.43 73.43
N SER A 3 9.24 23.77 73.14
CA SER A 3 8.75 24.37 71.92
C SER A 3 9.14 25.85 71.84
N ARG A 4 9.16 26.44 70.63
CA ARG A 4 8.79 27.85 70.33
C ARG A 4 8.95 28.14 68.82
N THR A 5 7.86 28.32 68.08
CA THR A 5 7.18 29.58 67.65
C THR A 5 7.89 30.42 66.58
N LEU A 6 7.10 30.71 65.53
CA LEU A 6 7.31 31.59 64.38
C LEU A 6 7.49 33.07 64.73
N ARG A 7 8.17 33.84 63.86
CA ARG A 7 7.80 35.22 63.48
C ARG A 7 8.41 35.64 62.14
N THR A 8 7.56 36.22 61.30
CA THR A 8 7.78 36.86 59.99
C THR A 8 8.05 38.37 60.12
N LEU A 9 8.49 38.99 59.01
CA LEU A 9 8.49 40.43 58.57
C LEU A 9 9.91 40.86 58.15
N SER A 10 10.17 41.69 57.13
CA SER A 10 9.46 42.28 55.99
C SER A 10 10.52 42.98 55.11
N TYR A 11 10.18 43.23 53.84
CA TYR A 11 10.97 43.82 52.74
C TYR A 11 11.85 45.05 52.99
N THR A 12 12.92 45.20 52.20
CA THR A 12 13.31 46.49 51.59
C THR A 12 14.11 46.29 50.28
N LEU A 13 13.71 47.02 49.23
CA LEU A 13 14.35 47.10 47.90
C LEU A 13 15.58 48.02 47.92
N ARG A 14 16.59 47.73 47.09
CA ARG A 14 17.42 48.76 46.43
C ARG A 14 18.03 48.23 45.12
N THR A 15 17.77 49.01 44.08
CA THR A 15 18.23 48.91 42.68
C THR A 15 19.61 49.54 42.51
N THR A 16 20.46 48.97 41.65
CA THR A 16 21.33 49.76 40.73
C THR A 16 21.70 48.91 39.52
N ALA A 17 21.40 49.45 38.34
CA ALA A 17 21.71 48.93 37.02
C ALA A 17 23.16 49.22 36.62
N SER A 18 23.74 48.35 35.79
CA SER A 18 24.71 48.75 34.76
C SER A 18 24.67 47.74 33.62
N HIS A 19 24.37 48.22 32.41
CA HIS A 19 24.41 47.45 31.16
C HIS A 19 25.71 47.75 30.42
N PRO A 20 26.45 46.75 29.95
CA PRO A 20 27.41 46.92 28.87
C PRO A 20 26.75 46.56 27.53
N THR A 21 26.66 47.54 26.62
CA THR A 21 26.24 47.36 25.23
C THR A 21 27.36 46.67 24.44
N TRP A 22 27.08 45.48 23.90
CA TRP A 22 27.96 44.79 22.96
C TRP A 22 27.67 45.23 21.52
N PRO A 23 28.70 45.38 20.67
CA PRO A 23 28.50 45.75 19.27
C PRO A 23 27.90 44.57 18.50
N PHE A 24 26.78 44.81 17.82
CA PHE A 24 26.18 43.88 16.87
C PHE A 24 27.19 43.60 15.74
N ARG A 25 27.83 42.43 15.77
CA ARG A 25 28.45 41.86 14.57
C ARG A 25 27.32 41.33 13.68
N SER A 26 27.20 41.89 12.49
CA SER A 26 26.39 41.31 11.42
C SER A 26 26.92 39.93 11.07
N THR A 27 26.21 38.89 11.50
CA THR A 27 26.40 37.54 10.98
C THR A 27 25.99 37.55 9.51
N PRO A 28 26.82 37.06 8.57
CA PRO A 28 26.34 36.82 7.22
C PRO A 28 25.21 35.79 7.28
N ASN A 29 24.10 36.08 6.61
CA ASN A 29 22.94 35.20 6.45
C ASN A 29 23.39 33.86 5.82
N LEU A 30 23.71 32.88 6.67
CA LEU A 30 23.92 31.48 6.28
C LEU A 30 22.59 30.72 6.33
N TYR A 31 21.57 31.18 5.62
CA TYR A 31 20.33 30.42 5.45
C TYR A 31 19.74 30.60 4.05
N THR A 32 20.57 30.39 3.03
CA THR A 32 20.11 30.04 1.69
C THR A 32 20.72 28.71 1.30
N THR A 33 20.20 27.65 1.92
CA THR A 33 20.19 26.35 1.28
C THR A 33 18.78 25.81 1.45
N THR A 34 17.89 26.19 0.54
CA THR A 34 16.71 25.38 0.21
C THR A 34 17.22 24.03 -0.33
N ARG A 35 17.71 23.17 0.58
CA ARG A 35 17.76 21.74 0.30
C ARG A 35 16.31 21.34 0.14
N ASN A 36 15.86 21.17 -1.11
CA ASN A 36 14.76 20.27 -1.44
C ASN A 36 15.12 18.88 -0.91
N ALA A 37 14.99 18.69 0.40
CA ALA A 37 15.35 17.47 1.08
C ALA A 37 14.23 16.46 0.79
N SER A 38 14.42 15.70 -0.29
CA SER A 38 13.65 14.50 -0.60
C SER A 38 13.41 13.70 0.69
N SER A 39 12.19 13.19 0.90
CA SER A 39 11.87 12.43 2.12
C SER A 39 12.75 11.18 2.23
N SER A 40 12.90 10.61 3.43
CA SER A 40 13.64 9.35 3.58
C SER A 40 13.00 8.18 2.81
N ALA A 41 11.69 8.22 2.57
CA ALA A 41 10.99 7.24 1.75
C ALA A 41 11.32 7.45 0.26
N ALA A 42 11.24 8.69 -0.21
CA ALA A 42 11.57 9.07 -1.58
C ALA A 42 12.99 8.63 -1.98
N ARG A 43 14.00 8.90 -1.14
CA ARG A 43 15.39 8.45 -1.39
C ARG A 43 15.57 6.92 -1.44
N ARG A 44 14.71 6.15 -0.77
CA ARG A 44 14.79 4.67 -0.76
C ARG A 44 14.07 4.04 -1.95
N LEU A 45 13.11 4.76 -2.51
CA LEU A 45 12.33 4.33 -3.67
C LEU A 45 12.93 4.81 -5.00
N GLU A 46 13.74 5.88 -4.98
CA GLU A 46 14.52 6.35 -6.12
C GLU A 46 15.43 5.24 -6.68
N GLY A 47 15.43 5.09 -8.00
CA GLY A 47 16.12 4.05 -8.76
C GLY A 47 15.37 2.72 -8.89
N LYS A 48 14.28 2.50 -8.13
CA LYS A 48 13.61 1.19 -8.06
C LYS A 48 12.67 0.91 -9.23
N THR A 49 12.43 -0.37 -9.47
CA THR A 49 11.36 -0.86 -10.35
C THR A 49 10.24 -1.50 -9.54
N VAL A 50 9.02 -0.99 -9.68
CA VAL A 50 7.82 -1.46 -8.98
C VAL A 50 6.86 -2.11 -9.97
N LEU A 51 6.54 -3.38 -9.75
CA LEU A 51 5.54 -4.14 -10.48
C LEU A 51 4.21 -4.13 -9.71
N ILE A 52 3.14 -3.66 -10.34
CA ILE A 52 1.80 -3.58 -9.74
C ILE A 52 0.81 -4.37 -10.59
N THR A 53 0.22 -5.41 -10.01
CA THR A 53 -0.86 -6.17 -10.66
C THR A 53 -2.22 -5.52 -10.43
N GLY A 54 -3.09 -5.51 -11.44
CA GLY A 54 -4.41 -4.89 -11.35
C GLY A 54 -4.37 -3.36 -11.30
N ALA A 55 -3.41 -2.73 -11.98
CA ALA A 55 -3.19 -1.28 -11.95
C ALA A 55 -4.25 -0.45 -12.70
N SER A 56 -5.17 -1.08 -13.44
CA SER A 56 -6.15 -0.35 -14.27
C SER A 56 -7.19 0.47 -13.48
N SER A 57 -7.37 0.21 -12.18
CA SER A 57 -8.43 0.82 -11.35
C SER A 57 -8.16 0.67 -9.86
N GLY A 58 -8.91 1.40 -9.04
CA GLY A 58 -8.94 1.22 -7.58
C GLY A 58 -7.56 1.31 -6.93
N ILE A 59 -7.32 0.45 -5.94
CA ILE A 59 -6.09 0.46 -5.11
C ILE A 59 -4.83 0.37 -5.98
N GLY A 60 -4.79 -0.50 -6.99
CA GLY A 60 -3.61 -0.64 -7.87
C GLY A 60 -3.29 0.63 -8.66
N ARG A 61 -4.33 1.32 -9.16
CA ARG A 61 -4.18 2.61 -9.84
C ARG A 61 -3.63 3.67 -8.90
N SER A 62 -4.25 3.85 -7.73
CA SER A 62 -3.82 4.84 -6.75
C SER A 62 -2.43 4.51 -6.19
N THR A 63 -2.08 3.23 -6.04
CA THR A 63 -0.74 2.78 -5.66
C THR A 63 0.31 3.20 -6.68
N ALA A 64 0.05 3.05 -7.98
CA ALA A 64 0.96 3.51 -9.02
C ALA A 64 1.19 5.03 -8.95
N LYS A 65 0.11 5.81 -8.79
CA LYS A 65 0.20 7.27 -8.63
C LYS A 65 0.97 7.65 -7.37
N GLU A 66 0.74 6.97 -6.26
CA GLU A 66 1.38 7.29 -4.99
C GLU A 66 2.89 6.97 -4.99
N PHE A 67 3.29 5.86 -5.62
CA PHE A 67 4.70 5.58 -5.87
C PHE A 67 5.35 6.69 -6.71
N ALA A 68 4.68 7.11 -7.79
CA ALA A 68 5.17 8.16 -8.67
C ALA A 68 5.30 9.53 -7.97
N ARG A 69 4.31 9.91 -7.14
CA ARG A 69 4.33 11.13 -6.32
C ARG A 69 5.45 11.11 -5.29
N THR A 70 5.66 9.96 -4.64
CA THR A 70 6.67 9.82 -3.61
C THR A 70 8.10 9.82 -4.18
N ALA A 71 8.34 9.20 -5.34
CA ALA A 71 9.67 9.05 -5.94
C ALA A 71 9.70 9.51 -7.41
N SER A 72 9.52 10.81 -7.63
CA SER A 72 9.34 11.39 -8.97
C SER A 72 10.61 11.57 -9.84
N LYS A 73 11.80 11.22 -9.32
CA LYS A 73 13.09 11.52 -10.00
C LYS A 73 13.62 10.39 -10.88
N ASP A 74 13.61 9.17 -10.36
CA ASP A 74 14.01 7.96 -11.07
C ASP A 74 13.19 6.81 -10.49
N LEU A 75 12.13 6.43 -11.16
CA LEU A 75 11.31 5.29 -10.77
C LEU A 75 10.82 4.60 -12.04
N ARG A 76 10.82 3.27 -12.02
CA ARG A 76 10.23 2.46 -13.07
C ARG A 76 8.97 1.81 -12.53
N LEU A 77 7.86 1.96 -13.24
CA LEU A 77 6.60 1.29 -12.92
C LEU A 77 6.28 0.29 -14.02
N ILE A 78 6.03 -0.95 -13.63
CA ILE A 78 5.43 -1.96 -14.50
C ILE A 78 3.98 -2.11 -14.08
N LEU A 79 3.07 -1.65 -14.93
CA LEU A 79 1.65 -1.65 -14.64
C LEU A 79 0.99 -2.78 -15.42
N THR A 80 0.35 -3.71 -14.72
CA THR A 80 -0.30 -4.85 -15.37
C THR A 80 -1.79 -4.91 -15.07
N ALA A 81 -2.58 -5.23 -16.09
CA ALA A 81 -4.01 -5.48 -16.01
C ALA A 81 -4.51 -6.05 -17.36
N ARG A 82 -5.78 -6.46 -17.39
CA ARG A 82 -6.44 -6.92 -18.62
C ARG A 82 -6.82 -5.77 -19.58
N ARG A 83 -7.15 -4.60 -19.01
CA ARG A 83 -7.60 -3.38 -19.71
C ARG A 83 -6.39 -2.51 -20.07
N LEU A 84 -5.80 -2.71 -21.24
CA LEU A 84 -4.57 -2.03 -21.65
C LEU A 84 -4.77 -0.51 -21.83
N GLU A 85 -5.92 -0.12 -22.35
CA GLU A 85 -6.34 1.27 -22.52
C GLU A 85 -6.33 2.04 -21.19
N LYS A 86 -6.79 1.44 -20.10
CA LYS A 86 -6.76 2.04 -18.76
C LYS A 86 -5.35 2.18 -18.20
N LEU A 87 -4.43 1.30 -18.59
CA LEU A 87 -3.02 1.42 -18.23
C LEU A 87 -2.34 2.56 -19.01
N GLN A 88 -2.69 2.72 -20.29
CA GLN A 88 -2.18 3.82 -21.12
C GLN A 88 -2.66 5.18 -20.60
N GLU A 89 -3.95 5.30 -20.25
CA GLU A 89 -4.50 6.49 -19.59
C GLU A 89 -3.73 6.80 -18.28
N LEU A 90 -3.54 5.79 -17.43
CA LEU A 90 -2.82 5.96 -16.16
C LEU A 90 -1.35 6.38 -16.37
N ALA A 91 -0.66 5.78 -17.33
CA ALA A 91 0.73 6.14 -17.65
C ALA A 91 0.83 7.60 -18.09
N GLN A 92 -0.13 8.08 -18.90
CA GLN A 92 -0.20 9.47 -19.32
C GLN A 92 -0.47 10.41 -18.15
N GLU A 93 -1.43 10.09 -17.28
CA GLU A 93 -1.70 10.88 -16.07
C GLU A 93 -0.48 10.99 -15.15
N ILE A 94 0.24 9.88 -14.94
CA ILE A 94 1.47 9.88 -14.12
C ILE A 94 2.52 10.80 -14.75
N ARG A 95 2.73 10.70 -16.07
CA ARG A 95 3.70 11.53 -16.78
C ARG A 95 3.34 13.02 -16.70
N GLU A 96 2.07 13.37 -16.85
CA GLU A 96 1.57 14.74 -16.73
C GLU A 96 1.73 15.29 -15.31
N GLU A 97 1.50 14.45 -14.30
CA GLU A 97 1.51 14.85 -12.89
C GLU A 97 2.93 15.02 -12.33
N VAL A 98 3.86 14.11 -12.65
CA VAL A 98 5.20 14.08 -12.03
C VAL A 98 6.39 14.21 -13.00
N GLY A 99 6.13 14.24 -14.31
CA GLY A 99 7.16 14.43 -15.34
C GLY A 99 7.91 13.14 -15.75
N GLU A 100 9.03 13.31 -16.44
CA GLU A 100 9.79 12.23 -17.10
C GLU A 100 10.62 11.34 -16.15
N GLY A 101 10.75 11.71 -14.88
CA GLY A 101 11.51 10.93 -13.90
C GLY A 101 10.85 9.60 -13.53
N VAL A 102 9.56 9.43 -13.84
CA VAL A 102 8.84 8.17 -13.69
C VAL A 102 8.57 7.56 -15.05
N ARG A 103 9.19 6.40 -15.30
CA ARG A 103 9.04 5.63 -16.54
C ARG A 103 8.04 4.50 -16.34
N VAL A 104 7.07 4.39 -17.24
CA VAL A 104 5.97 3.44 -17.11
C VAL A 104 6.00 2.44 -18.26
N HIS A 105 5.97 1.15 -17.93
CA HIS A 105 5.79 0.05 -18.87
C HIS A 105 4.46 -0.65 -18.62
N ASN A 106 3.56 -0.56 -19.60
CA ASN A 106 2.23 -1.17 -19.53
C ASN A 106 2.26 -2.58 -20.11
N VAL A 107 1.73 -3.56 -19.36
CA VAL A 107 1.64 -4.95 -19.82
C VAL A 107 0.21 -5.45 -19.69
N LYS A 108 -0.36 -5.92 -20.80
CA LYS A 108 -1.61 -6.68 -20.76
C LYS A 108 -1.33 -8.05 -20.15
N LEU A 109 -1.93 -8.32 -18.99
CA LEU A 109 -1.72 -9.57 -18.26
C LEU A 109 -3.00 -9.98 -17.52
N ASP A 110 -3.41 -11.22 -17.68
CA ASP A 110 -4.38 -11.88 -16.81
C ASP A 110 -3.67 -12.82 -15.83
N VAL A 111 -3.58 -12.41 -14.56
CA VAL A 111 -2.93 -13.20 -13.51
C VAL A 111 -3.62 -14.55 -13.26
N SER A 112 -4.89 -14.71 -13.66
CA SER A 112 -5.60 -16.00 -13.56
C SER A 112 -5.11 -17.04 -14.57
N LYS A 113 -4.26 -16.64 -15.53
CA LYS A 113 -3.72 -17.51 -16.59
C LYS A 113 -2.26 -17.84 -16.31
N PRO A 114 -1.94 -19.04 -15.79
CA PRO A 114 -0.56 -19.43 -15.47
C PRO A 114 0.41 -19.31 -16.65
N ALA A 115 -0.06 -19.60 -17.87
CA ALA A 115 0.76 -19.47 -19.08
C ALA A 115 1.21 -18.02 -19.32
N GLU A 116 0.32 -17.04 -19.16
CA GLU A 116 0.67 -15.63 -19.32
C GLU A 116 1.66 -15.18 -18.23
N VAL A 117 1.45 -15.60 -16.98
CA VAL A 117 2.36 -15.30 -15.86
C VAL A 117 3.74 -15.93 -16.08
N SER A 118 3.81 -17.17 -16.53
CA SER A 118 5.09 -17.87 -16.79
C SER A 118 5.91 -17.20 -17.89
N ALA A 119 5.23 -16.62 -18.88
CA ALA A 119 5.85 -15.90 -19.98
C ALA A 119 6.24 -14.46 -19.60
N PHE A 120 5.62 -13.88 -18.58
CA PHE A 120 5.70 -12.45 -18.25
C PHE A 120 7.13 -11.92 -18.15
N VAL A 121 7.97 -12.52 -17.29
CA VAL A 121 9.33 -12.03 -17.01
C VAL A 121 10.20 -12.05 -18.28
N ASN A 122 10.06 -13.07 -19.12
CA ASN A 122 10.85 -13.20 -20.34
C ASN A 122 10.51 -12.14 -21.40
N HIS A 123 9.28 -11.60 -21.37
CA HIS A 123 8.83 -10.57 -22.29
C HIS A 123 9.09 -9.14 -21.79
N LEU A 124 9.57 -8.96 -20.56
CA LEU A 124 9.94 -7.64 -20.07
C LEU A 124 11.17 -7.11 -20.80
N PRO A 125 11.20 -5.82 -21.19
CA PRO A 125 12.42 -5.17 -21.66
C PRO A 125 13.49 -5.21 -20.57
N GLU A 126 14.77 -5.28 -20.96
CA GLU A 126 15.87 -5.46 -20.00
C GLU A 126 15.91 -4.40 -18.90
N GLU A 127 15.60 -3.14 -19.24
CA GLU A 127 15.59 -2.05 -18.26
C GLU A 127 14.50 -2.19 -17.16
N TYR A 128 13.52 -3.08 -17.36
CA TYR A 128 12.44 -3.38 -16.41
C TYR A 128 12.60 -4.75 -15.73
N LYS A 129 13.59 -5.57 -16.10
CA LYS A 129 13.80 -6.88 -15.46
C LYS A 129 14.34 -6.78 -14.03
N GLY A 130 14.98 -5.67 -13.68
CA GLY A 130 15.43 -5.37 -12.32
C GLY A 130 14.28 -4.95 -11.40
N ILE A 131 13.30 -5.83 -11.17
CA ILE A 131 12.16 -5.60 -10.28
C ILE A 131 12.66 -5.56 -8.83
N ASP A 132 12.29 -4.52 -8.09
CA ASP A 132 12.58 -4.37 -6.66
C ASP A 132 11.37 -4.65 -5.77
N VAL A 133 10.17 -4.33 -6.26
CA VAL A 133 8.92 -4.40 -5.49
C VAL A 133 7.84 -5.05 -6.34
N LEU A 134 7.23 -6.11 -5.84
CA LEU A 134 6.02 -6.72 -6.37
C LEU A 134 4.83 -6.35 -5.46
N VAL A 135 3.83 -5.68 -6.03
CA VAL A 135 2.54 -5.44 -5.40
C VAL A 135 1.50 -6.36 -6.03
N ASN A 136 1.17 -7.43 -5.33
CA ASN A 136 0.08 -8.33 -5.70
C ASN A 136 -1.27 -7.72 -5.28
N ASN A 137 -1.79 -6.85 -6.14
CA ASN A 137 -3.06 -6.14 -5.91
C ASN A 137 -4.23 -6.73 -6.72
N ALA A 138 -3.99 -7.37 -7.87
CA ALA A 138 -5.05 -7.95 -8.69
C ALA A 138 -5.91 -8.94 -7.86
N GLY A 139 -7.19 -8.63 -7.74
CA GLY A 139 -8.13 -9.43 -6.98
C GLY A 139 -9.56 -8.93 -7.17
N LEU A 140 -10.53 -9.79 -6.86
CA LEU A 140 -11.95 -9.50 -7.04
C LEU A 140 -12.82 -10.32 -6.08
N VAL A 141 -14.08 -9.95 -6.01
CA VAL A 141 -15.16 -10.75 -5.43
C VAL A 141 -16.30 -10.83 -6.45
N LYS A 142 -17.04 -11.93 -6.47
CA LYS A 142 -18.25 -12.08 -7.29
C LYS A 142 -19.38 -12.62 -6.44
N GLY A 143 -20.53 -11.95 -6.51
CA GLY A 143 -21.76 -12.37 -5.87
C GLY A 143 -21.80 -12.14 -4.36
N VAL A 144 -22.97 -12.48 -3.82
CA VAL A 144 -23.31 -12.49 -2.38
C VAL A 144 -24.13 -13.73 -2.03
N ASP A 145 -24.14 -14.72 -2.92
CA ASP A 145 -24.93 -15.93 -2.76
C ASP A 145 -24.40 -16.75 -1.57
N LYS A 146 -25.33 -17.45 -0.91
CA LYS A 146 -25.04 -18.38 0.19
C LYS A 146 -25.01 -19.80 -0.36
N ALA A 147 -24.25 -20.69 0.28
CA ALA A 147 -24.31 -22.11 -0.04
C ALA A 147 -25.75 -22.65 0.13
N PRO A 148 -26.23 -23.53 -0.76
CA PRO A 148 -25.49 -24.16 -1.86
C PRO A 148 -25.54 -23.40 -3.20
N ASN A 149 -26.06 -22.17 -3.25
CA ASN A 149 -26.38 -21.45 -4.50
C ASN A 149 -25.20 -20.64 -5.09
N ILE A 150 -23.97 -20.89 -4.64
CA ILE A 150 -22.79 -20.18 -5.14
C ILE A 150 -22.42 -20.78 -6.49
N LYS A 151 -22.33 -19.95 -7.53
CA LYS A 151 -21.97 -20.39 -8.88
C LYS A 151 -20.53 -20.90 -8.92
N SER A 152 -20.32 -22.08 -9.50
CA SER A 152 -18.98 -22.68 -9.63
C SER A 152 -18.01 -21.77 -10.37
N GLU A 153 -18.48 -21.06 -11.40
CA GLU A 153 -17.63 -20.14 -12.18
C GLU A 153 -17.12 -18.96 -11.34
N ASP A 154 -17.91 -18.51 -10.37
CA ASP A 154 -17.51 -17.43 -9.46
C ASP A 154 -16.49 -17.92 -8.43
N ILE A 155 -16.59 -19.19 -8.00
CA ILE A 155 -15.58 -19.85 -7.16
C ILE A 155 -14.24 -19.90 -7.92
N ASP A 156 -14.25 -20.47 -9.12
CA ASP A 156 -13.07 -20.63 -9.94
C ASP A 156 -12.43 -19.27 -10.27
N THR A 157 -13.24 -18.27 -10.61
CA THR A 157 -12.73 -16.92 -10.92
C THR A 157 -12.05 -16.29 -9.71
N MET A 158 -12.66 -16.38 -8.51
CA MET A 158 -12.08 -15.81 -7.29
C MET A 158 -10.79 -16.53 -6.89
N PHE A 159 -10.75 -17.86 -6.90
CA PHE A 159 -9.54 -18.61 -6.56
C PHE A 159 -8.42 -18.42 -7.58
N SER A 160 -8.76 -18.48 -8.88
CA SER A 160 -7.76 -18.34 -9.95
C SER A 160 -7.08 -16.98 -9.93
N THR A 161 -7.82 -15.92 -9.62
CA THR A 161 -7.28 -14.55 -9.54
C THR A 161 -6.62 -14.28 -8.19
N ASN A 162 -7.37 -14.43 -7.09
CA ASN A 162 -6.94 -13.94 -5.78
C ASN A 162 -5.85 -14.81 -5.15
N VAL A 163 -5.83 -16.11 -5.46
CA VAL A 163 -4.94 -17.08 -4.83
C VAL A 163 -3.88 -17.55 -5.80
N THR A 164 -4.25 -18.34 -6.82
CA THR A 164 -3.23 -18.94 -7.69
C THR A 164 -2.53 -17.89 -8.55
N GLY A 165 -3.24 -16.85 -8.98
CA GLY A 165 -2.62 -15.74 -9.72
C GLY A 165 -1.56 -14.99 -8.90
N LEU A 166 -1.88 -14.68 -7.64
CA LEU A 166 -0.94 -14.08 -6.69
C LEU A 166 0.28 -14.98 -6.45
N ILE A 167 0.05 -16.27 -6.21
CA ILE A 167 1.11 -17.25 -5.96
C ILE A 167 2.00 -17.41 -7.20
N ASN A 168 1.41 -17.51 -8.40
CA ASN A 168 2.16 -17.65 -9.65
C ASN A 168 3.00 -16.41 -9.95
N MET A 169 2.45 -15.21 -9.74
CA MET A 169 3.21 -13.96 -9.89
C MET A 169 4.38 -13.93 -8.91
N THR A 170 4.14 -14.31 -7.65
CA THR A 170 5.19 -14.38 -6.63
C THR A 170 6.30 -15.35 -7.05
N GLN A 171 5.95 -16.57 -7.47
CA GLN A 171 6.92 -17.57 -7.94
C GLN A 171 7.69 -17.11 -9.19
N ALA A 172 7.06 -16.37 -10.09
CA ALA A 172 7.72 -15.85 -11.29
C ALA A 172 8.75 -14.75 -10.96
N ILE A 173 8.52 -13.95 -9.92
CA ILE A 173 9.40 -12.83 -9.54
C ILE A 173 10.51 -13.25 -8.58
N LEU A 174 10.29 -14.23 -7.70
CA LEU A 174 11.29 -14.68 -6.72
C LEU A 174 12.68 -15.01 -7.32
N PRO A 175 12.80 -15.67 -8.49
CA PRO A 175 14.09 -15.89 -9.14
C PRO A 175 14.88 -14.59 -9.40
N LEU A 176 14.20 -13.50 -9.75
CA LEU A 176 14.84 -12.19 -9.96
C LEU A 176 15.38 -11.62 -8.64
N PHE A 177 14.61 -11.75 -7.55
CA PHE A 177 15.06 -11.32 -6.22
C PHE A 177 16.25 -12.15 -5.72
N ASN A 178 16.25 -13.45 -6.01
CA ASN A 178 17.31 -14.39 -5.66
C ASN A 178 18.59 -14.21 -6.49
N ALA A 179 18.50 -13.58 -7.67
CA ALA A 179 19.67 -13.26 -8.48
C ALA A 179 20.55 -12.16 -7.86
N HIS A 180 20.03 -11.43 -6.86
CA HIS A 180 20.82 -10.48 -6.08
C HIS A 180 21.71 -11.19 -5.06
N SER A 181 22.86 -10.58 -4.73
CA SER A 181 23.75 -11.05 -3.66
C SER A 181 23.96 -9.93 -2.62
N PRO A 182 23.36 -10.04 -1.42
CA PRO A 182 22.40 -11.07 -1.00
C PRO A 182 21.04 -10.95 -1.71
N PRO A 183 20.22 -12.03 -1.72
CA PRO A 183 18.85 -11.99 -2.24
C PRO A 183 18.04 -10.88 -1.57
N ARG A 184 17.32 -10.08 -2.35
CA ARG A 184 16.59 -8.89 -1.86
C ARG A 184 15.40 -8.53 -2.75
N GLY A 185 14.41 -7.88 -2.18
CA GLY A 185 13.21 -7.40 -2.87
C GLY A 185 12.04 -7.26 -1.90
N ASP A 186 10.94 -6.65 -2.34
CA ASP A 186 9.73 -6.51 -1.56
C ASP A 186 8.56 -7.23 -2.24
N ILE A 187 7.80 -8.00 -1.46
CA ILE A 187 6.52 -8.59 -1.86
C ILE A 187 5.45 -7.99 -0.95
N ILE A 188 4.50 -7.27 -1.55
CA ILE A 188 3.37 -6.67 -0.85
C ILE A 188 2.09 -7.30 -1.39
N ASN A 189 1.41 -8.06 -0.53
CA ASN A 189 0.15 -8.70 -0.86
C ASN A 189 -1.02 -7.85 -0.35
N ILE A 190 -1.98 -7.53 -1.21
CA ILE A 190 -3.23 -6.90 -0.79
C ILE A 190 -4.17 -7.99 -0.27
N GLY A 191 -4.24 -8.13 1.04
CA GLY A 191 -5.15 -9.00 1.76
C GLY A 191 -6.55 -8.38 1.91
N SER A 192 -7.18 -8.58 3.06
CA SER A 192 -8.46 -7.99 3.48
C SER A 192 -8.80 -8.39 4.91
N ILE A 193 -9.60 -7.59 5.62
CA ILE A 193 -10.29 -8.04 6.85
C ILE A 193 -11.02 -9.39 6.65
N ALA A 194 -11.53 -9.65 5.44
CA ALA A 194 -12.17 -10.93 5.08
C ALA A 194 -11.24 -12.15 5.19
N GLY A 195 -9.91 -11.95 5.14
CA GLY A 195 -8.93 -13.02 5.34
C GLY A 195 -8.71 -13.37 6.82
N ARG A 196 -9.18 -12.52 7.73
CA ARG A 196 -9.09 -12.71 9.18
C ARG A 196 -10.41 -13.19 9.78
N GLU A 197 -11.52 -12.71 9.22
CA GLU A 197 -12.86 -12.93 9.74
C GLU A 197 -13.80 -13.35 8.61
N GLY A 198 -14.36 -14.54 8.72
CA GLY A 198 -15.42 -14.99 7.84
C GLY A 198 -16.74 -14.25 8.13
N TYR A 199 -17.50 -13.94 7.09
CA TYR A 199 -18.82 -13.34 7.23
C TYR A 199 -19.86 -13.96 6.26
N PRO A 200 -21.17 -13.92 6.59
CA PRO A 200 -22.22 -14.44 5.73
C PRO A 200 -22.18 -13.82 4.32
N SER A 201 -22.47 -14.61 3.28
CA SER A 201 -22.42 -14.15 1.87
C SER A 201 -21.02 -13.72 1.39
N GLY A 202 -19.97 -14.09 2.13
CA GLY A 202 -18.57 -13.87 1.77
C GLY A 202 -17.72 -15.13 1.79
N SER A 203 -18.30 -16.33 1.93
CA SER A 203 -17.55 -17.56 2.25
C SER A 203 -16.34 -17.80 1.33
N ILE A 204 -16.54 -17.68 0.02
CA ILE A 204 -15.48 -17.92 -0.96
C ILE A 204 -14.43 -16.81 -0.92
N TYR A 205 -14.85 -15.54 -0.92
CA TYR A 205 -13.91 -14.43 -0.84
C TYR A 205 -13.07 -14.46 0.44
N CYS A 206 -13.71 -14.74 1.58
CA CYS A 206 -13.02 -14.91 2.87
C CYS A 206 -12.00 -16.06 2.79
N ALA A 207 -12.38 -17.20 2.22
CA ALA A 207 -11.46 -18.32 2.02
C ALA A 207 -10.27 -17.93 1.14
N THR A 208 -10.47 -17.19 0.05
CA THR A 208 -9.36 -16.73 -0.79
C THR A 208 -8.42 -15.78 -0.05
N LYS A 209 -8.95 -14.84 0.74
CA LYS A 209 -8.11 -13.90 1.50
C LYS A 209 -7.43 -14.54 2.70
N ALA A 210 -8.04 -15.55 3.31
CA ALA A 210 -7.39 -16.37 4.35
C ALA A 210 -6.22 -17.19 3.77
N ALA A 211 -6.37 -17.68 2.53
CA ALA A 211 -5.28 -18.34 1.80
C ALA A 211 -4.13 -17.35 1.51
N VAL A 212 -4.42 -16.14 1.04
CA VAL A 212 -3.40 -15.08 0.83
C VAL A 212 -2.65 -14.76 2.13
N ARG A 213 -3.39 -14.59 3.24
CA ARG A 213 -2.79 -14.33 4.56
C ARG A 213 -1.85 -15.44 5.00
N THR A 214 -2.32 -16.68 4.91
CA THR A 214 -1.53 -17.86 5.32
C THR A 214 -0.31 -18.05 4.42
N PHE A 215 -0.46 -17.87 3.10
CA PHE A 215 0.66 -17.92 2.15
C PHE A 215 1.70 -16.84 2.45
N THR A 216 1.27 -15.61 2.75
CA THR A 216 2.16 -14.50 3.12
C THR A 216 2.97 -14.83 4.38
N ASP A 217 2.33 -15.38 5.43
CA ASP A 217 3.03 -15.78 6.65
C ASP A 217 4.06 -16.89 6.40
N ALA A 218 3.67 -17.93 5.66
CA ALA A 218 4.56 -19.04 5.32
C ALA A 218 5.76 -18.58 4.49
N LEU A 219 5.52 -17.81 3.42
CA LEU A 219 6.58 -17.31 2.54
C LEU A 219 7.59 -16.42 3.30
N ARG A 220 7.11 -15.61 4.25
CA ARG A 220 7.98 -14.81 5.11
C ARG A 220 8.94 -15.67 5.94
N ARG A 221 8.47 -16.82 6.44
CA ARG A 221 9.28 -17.78 7.22
C ARG A 221 10.28 -18.52 6.34
N GLU A 222 9.88 -18.84 5.11
CA GLU A 222 10.75 -19.48 4.12
C GLU A 222 11.94 -18.58 3.73
N LEU A 223 11.76 -17.26 3.75
CA LEU A 223 12.74 -16.27 3.29
C LEU A 223 13.53 -15.58 4.41
N ILE A 224 13.49 -16.10 5.65
CA ILE A 224 14.14 -15.48 6.83
C ILE A 224 15.67 -15.34 6.72
N ASP A 225 16.30 -16.13 5.85
CA ASP A 225 17.74 -16.11 5.59
C ASP A 225 18.13 -15.14 4.45
N THR A 226 17.16 -14.41 3.89
CA THR A 226 17.34 -13.43 2.82
C THR A 226 17.13 -11.99 3.30
N ARG A 227 17.25 -11.02 2.38
CA ARG A 227 16.78 -9.63 2.57
C ARG A 227 15.47 -9.35 1.84
N ILE A 228 14.73 -10.38 1.44
CA ILE A 228 13.42 -10.23 0.81
C ILE A 228 12.39 -9.93 1.90
N ARG A 229 11.69 -8.81 1.79
CA ARG A 229 10.61 -8.46 2.72
C ARG A 229 9.29 -8.95 2.15
N VAL A 230 8.59 -9.80 2.89
CA VAL A 230 7.22 -10.19 2.59
C VAL A 230 6.31 -9.40 3.53
N MET A 231 5.28 -8.74 2.99
CA MET A 231 4.40 -7.85 3.72
C MET A 231 2.95 -8.00 3.22
N GLU A 232 1.99 -7.73 4.10
CA GLU A 232 0.56 -7.77 3.78
C GLU A 232 -0.15 -6.55 4.35
N ILE A 233 -1.14 -6.07 3.61
CA ILE A 233 -2.09 -5.05 4.04
C ILE A 233 -3.50 -5.61 3.90
N ASP A 234 -4.29 -5.48 4.96
CA ASP A 234 -5.66 -5.94 5.08
C ASP A 234 -6.61 -4.75 5.21
N PRO A 235 -7.14 -4.21 4.10
CA PRO A 235 -8.15 -3.18 4.18
C PRO A 235 -9.51 -3.71 4.65
N GLY A 236 -10.26 -2.83 5.32
CA GLY A 236 -11.71 -2.92 5.52
C GLY A 236 -12.51 -2.51 4.29
N GLN A 237 -13.54 -1.68 4.47
CA GLN A 237 -14.30 -1.10 3.36
C GLN A 237 -13.48 -0.04 2.64
N VAL A 238 -13.31 -0.26 1.34
CA VAL A 238 -12.66 0.69 0.42
C VAL A 238 -13.59 0.92 -0.77
N GLU A 239 -13.97 2.17 -1.03
CA GLU A 239 -14.83 2.51 -2.17
C GLU A 239 -14.03 2.50 -3.48
N THR A 240 -14.24 1.46 -4.30
CA THR A 240 -13.63 1.28 -5.61
C THR A 240 -14.59 0.53 -6.55
N GLU A 241 -14.15 0.22 -7.78
CA GLU A 241 -14.85 -0.71 -8.69
C GLU A 241 -15.08 -2.12 -8.09
N PHE A 242 -14.49 -2.44 -6.94
CA PHE A 242 -14.63 -3.74 -6.28
C PHE A 242 -16.09 -4.15 -6.04
N SER A 243 -16.94 -3.25 -5.53
CA SER A 243 -18.36 -3.55 -5.31
C SER A 243 -19.16 -3.60 -6.61
N VAL A 244 -18.76 -2.85 -7.64
CA VAL A 244 -19.37 -2.94 -8.97
C VAL A 244 -19.12 -4.33 -9.58
N VAL A 245 -17.89 -4.83 -9.49
CA VAL A 245 -17.53 -6.19 -9.93
C VAL A 245 -18.27 -7.24 -9.10
N ARG A 246 -18.39 -7.04 -7.78
CA ARG A 246 -19.15 -7.93 -6.88
C ARG A 246 -20.58 -8.16 -7.36
N PHE A 247 -21.24 -7.09 -7.81
CA PHE A 247 -22.63 -7.10 -8.23
C PHE A 247 -22.80 -7.13 -9.76
N TYR A 248 -21.81 -7.66 -10.49
CA TYR A 248 -21.88 -7.89 -11.95
C TYR A 248 -22.22 -6.62 -12.76
N GLY A 249 -21.72 -5.46 -12.32
CA GLY A 249 -21.95 -4.17 -13.00
C GLY A 249 -23.10 -3.34 -12.41
N ASP A 250 -23.83 -3.84 -11.43
CA ASP A 250 -24.93 -3.12 -10.76
C ASP A 250 -24.39 -1.99 -9.86
N GLN A 251 -24.34 -0.77 -10.42
CA GLN A 251 -23.85 0.44 -9.77
C GLN A 251 -24.68 0.81 -8.53
N GLU A 252 -26.00 0.61 -8.58
CA GLU A 252 -26.90 0.97 -7.49
C GLU A 252 -26.66 0.08 -6.26
N LYS A 253 -26.49 -1.23 -6.46
CA LYS A 253 -26.10 -2.14 -5.37
C LYS A 253 -24.71 -1.82 -4.84
N ALA A 254 -23.77 -1.48 -5.71
CA ALA A 254 -22.42 -1.12 -5.31
C ALA A 254 -22.42 0.12 -4.40
N LYS A 255 -23.16 1.17 -4.77
CA LYS A 255 -23.29 2.41 -3.98
C LYS A 255 -23.90 2.16 -2.61
N LYS A 256 -24.92 1.31 -2.52
CA LYS A 256 -25.58 0.94 -1.25
C LYS A 256 -24.63 0.32 -0.22
N VAL A 257 -23.52 -0.30 -0.65
CA VAL A 257 -22.51 -0.84 0.29
C VAL A 257 -21.94 0.25 1.18
N TYR A 258 -21.79 1.47 0.67
CA TYR A 258 -21.13 2.59 1.32
C TYR A 258 -22.13 3.64 1.86
N GLU A 259 -23.44 3.42 1.68
CA GLU A 259 -24.45 4.37 2.13
C GLU A 259 -24.46 4.56 3.66
N GLY A 260 -24.51 5.81 4.10
CA GLY A 260 -24.55 6.17 5.52
C GLY A 260 -23.19 6.13 6.23
N CYS A 261 -22.07 5.96 5.52
CA CYS A 261 -20.73 5.98 6.11
C CYS A 261 -19.69 6.58 5.15
N GLU A 262 -18.49 6.84 5.65
CA GLU A 262 -17.34 7.30 4.88
C GLU A 262 -16.29 6.17 4.84
N PRO A 263 -16.28 5.35 3.77
CA PRO A 263 -15.33 4.25 3.63
C PRO A 263 -13.92 4.78 3.37
N LEU A 264 -12.92 3.89 3.37
CA LEU A 264 -11.60 4.23 2.85
C LEU A 264 -11.68 4.51 1.35
N THR A 265 -10.74 5.30 0.88
CA THR A 265 -10.43 5.53 -0.53
C THR A 265 -9.31 4.59 -1.00
N PRO A 266 -9.16 4.34 -2.31
CA PRO A 266 -7.99 3.61 -2.79
C PRO A 266 -6.66 4.33 -2.49
N GLU A 267 -6.69 5.66 -2.33
CA GLU A 267 -5.55 6.48 -1.90
C GLU A 267 -5.08 6.12 -0.48
N ASP A 268 -5.99 5.93 0.49
CA ASP A 268 -5.63 5.55 1.87
C ASP A 268 -4.83 4.24 1.91
N VAL A 269 -5.22 3.28 1.06
CA VAL A 269 -4.51 1.99 0.93
C VAL A 269 -3.18 2.18 0.20
N ALA A 270 -3.15 2.99 -0.86
CA ALA A 270 -1.95 3.30 -1.63
C ALA A 270 -0.86 3.96 -0.78
N GLU A 271 -1.22 4.96 0.03
CA GLU A 271 -0.31 5.63 0.97
C GLU A 271 0.31 4.62 1.95
N THR A 272 -0.50 3.69 2.45
CA THR A 272 -0.01 2.64 3.36
C THR A 272 0.97 1.71 2.65
N VAL A 273 0.66 1.27 1.42
CA VAL A 273 1.55 0.42 0.60
C VAL A 273 2.91 1.11 0.35
N VAL A 274 2.88 2.38 -0.08
CA VAL A 274 4.11 3.13 -0.37
C VAL A 274 4.89 3.45 0.91
N TRP A 275 4.20 3.70 2.02
CA TRP A 275 4.85 3.86 3.32
C TRP A 275 5.61 2.59 3.74
N MET A 276 4.99 1.41 3.57
CA MET A 276 5.61 0.10 3.84
C MET A 276 6.85 -0.11 2.98
N ALA A 277 6.72 0.07 1.65
CA ALA A 277 7.83 -0.05 0.70
C ALA A 277 8.98 0.93 1.03
N GLY A 278 8.65 2.17 1.42
CA GLY A 278 9.61 3.23 1.76
C GLY A 278 10.32 3.08 3.12
N ARG A 279 10.08 2.00 3.88
CA ARG A 279 10.83 1.70 5.11
C ARG A 279 12.26 1.25 4.79
N ARG A 280 13.19 1.38 5.75
CA ARG A 280 14.55 0.80 5.62
C ARG A 280 14.45 -0.71 5.41
N GLU A 281 15.40 -1.30 4.69
CA GLU A 281 15.42 -2.74 4.34
C GLU A 281 15.30 -3.67 5.58
N ASN A 282 15.91 -3.32 6.70
CA ASN A 282 15.79 -4.09 7.95
C ASN A 282 14.43 -3.94 8.66
N VAL A 283 13.48 -3.17 8.13
CA VAL A 283 12.13 -3.02 8.69
C VAL A 283 11.15 -3.68 7.76
N VAL A 284 10.54 -4.74 8.27
CA VAL A 284 9.42 -5.44 7.64
C VAL A 284 8.16 -5.00 8.37
N VAL A 285 7.30 -4.24 7.70
CA VAL A 285 5.94 -4.02 8.21
C VAL A 285 5.16 -5.27 7.86
N ALA A 286 5.18 -6.23 8.79
CA ALA A 286 4.83 -7.58 8.46
C ALA A 286 3.37 -7.73 8.00
N ASP A 287 2.50 -7.00 8.67
CA ASP A 287 1.06 -7.13 8.56
C ASP A 287 0.43 -5.81 9.05
N VAL A 288 -0.49 -5.23 8.26
CA VAL A 288 -1.26 -4.02 8.62
C VAL A 288 -2.74 -4.26 8.38
N LEU A 289 -3.58 -4.06 9.39
CA LEU A 289 -5.04 -3.96 9.25
C LEU A 289 -5.44 -2.48 9.23
N VAL A 290 -6.15 -2.05 8.20
CA VAL A 290 -6.61 -0.65 8.05
C VAL A 290 -8.12 -0.61 7.91
N PHE A 291 -8.77 0.21 8.72
CA PHE A 291 -10.21 0.43 8.69
C PHE A 291 -10.55 1.90 8.45
N PRO A 292 -11.69 2.21 7.80
CA PRO A 292 -12.32 3.50 8.03
C PRO A 292 -12.79 3.57 9.49
N ASN A 293 -12.78 4.77 10.08
CA ASN A 293 -13.02 4.97 11.52
C ASN A 293 -14.33 4.32 12.03
N HIS A 294 -15.36 4.27 11.18
CA HIS A 294 -16.68 3.72 11.51
C HIS A 294 -16.76 2.18 11.47
N GLN A 295 -15.68 1.47 11.12
CA GLN A 295 -15.61 0.01 11.02
C GLN A 295 -14.59 -0.56 12.02
N ALA A 296 -14.96 -1.64 12.70
CA ALA A 296 -14.10 -2.31 13.68
C ALA A 296 -13.85 -3.80 13.39
N ALA A 297 -14.65 -4.41 12.50
CA ALA A 297 -14.55 -5.82 12.12
C ALA A 297 -15.17 -6.02 10.73
N ALA A 298 -15.17 -7.24 10.18
CA ALA A 298 -15.77 -7.51 8.87
C ALA A 298 -17.24 -7.08 8.78
N THR A 299 -18.01 -7.27 9.86
CA THR A 299 -19.45 -6.95 9.94
C THR A 299 -19.81 -5.96 11.04
N VAL A 300 -18.84 -5.43 11.79
CA VAL A 300 -19.09 -4.45 12.86
C VAL A 300 -18.82 -3.06 12.31
N MET A 301 -19.90 -2.34 12.01
CA MET A 301 -19.88 -1.02 11.41
C MET A 301 -20.92 -0.11 12.04
N HIS A 302 -20.56 1.15 12.23
CA HIS A 302 -21.51 2.22 12.46
C HIS A 302 -21.89 2.87 11.13
N ARG A 303 -23.19 3.06 10.88
CA ARG A 303 -23.72 3.87 9.79
C ARG A 303 -24.51 5.00 10.43
N LYS A 304 -24.27 6.24 10.01
CA LYS A 304 -25.03 7.40 10.49
C LYS A 304 -26.52 7.13 10.27
N TRP A 305 -27.31 7.32 11.31
CA TRP A 305 -28.77 7.27 11.20
C TRP A 305 -29.21 8.34 10.19
N GLN A 306 -29.98 7.94 9.16
CA GLN A 306 -30.72 8.88 8.32
C GLN A 306 -31.89 9.45 9.12
#